data_AF-A0A382PGP5-F1
#
_entry.id   AF-A0A382PGP5-F1
#
_cell.length_a   1.000
_cell.length_b   1.000
_cell.length_c   1.000
_cell.angle_alpha   90.00
_cell.angle_beta   90.00
_cell.angle_gamma   90.00
#
_symmetry.space_group_name_H-M   'P 1'
#
loop_
_entity.id
_entity.type
_entity.pdbx_description
1 polymer ?
#
loop_
_entity_poly.entity_id
_entity_poly.type
_entity_poly.pdbx_seq_one_letter_code
_entity_poly.pdbx_strand_id
1 'polypeptide(L)'
;MGDITTRSIVSPDAIYVAEILIRENLVLCGLDILKSVFSKLDPDVIFSNDCFSDGDYIKSNTKILDIKANGVALLEGERVALNILQRLSGIATLTKQYTKRADPIQILDTRKTTPGLRSFEKYAVSCGGGKNHRFGLYDAVLIKDNHIKASGGI
;
A
#
# COMPACT_ATOMS: atom_id res chain seq x y z
N MET A 1 -24.07 2.02 -8.54
CA MET A 1 -23.56 1.68 -9.88
C MET A 1 -22.49 0.62 -9.69
N GLY A 2 -22.60 -0.53 -10.36
CA GLY A 2 -21.67 -1.67 -10.24
C GLY A 2 -20.96 -1.96 -11.56
N ASP A 3 -20.10 -2.99 -11.60
CA ASP A 3 -19.39 -3.37 -12.82
C ASP A 3 -20.33 -4.10 -13.81
N ILE A 4 -20.82 -3.34 -14.78
CA ILE A 4 -21.77 -3.81 -15.79
C ILE A 4 -21.16 -4.92 -16.66
N THR A 5 -19.86 -4.81 -16.97
CA THR A 5 -19.16 -5.77 -17.83
C THR A 5 -19.06 -7.11 -17.14
N THR A 6 -18.52 -7.13 -15.92
CA THR A 6 -18.34 -8.35 -15.14
C THR A 6 -19.68 -9.04 -14.89
N ARG A 7 -20.71 -8.30 -14.49
CA ARG A 7 -22.05 -8.85 -14.19
C ARG A 7 -22.81 -9.37 -15.40
N SER A 8 -22.41 -8.96 -16.61
CA SER A 8 -23.05 -9.43 -17.86
C SER A 8 -22.43 -10.71 -18.40
N ILE A 9 -21.21 -11.07 -17.96
CA ILE A 9 -20.42 -12.16 -18.54
C ILE A 9 -20.16 -13.26 -17.52
N VAL A 10 -19.96 -12.90 -16.26
CA VAL A 10 -19.59 -13.84 -15.19
C VAL A 10 -20.85 -14.32 -14.48
N SER A 11 -20.97 -15.65 -14.35
CA SER A 11 -22.04 -16.24 -13.54
C SER A 11 -21.94 -15.75 -12.09
N PRO A 12 -23.05 -15.32 -11.46
CA PRO A 12 -23.05 -14.89 -10.07
C PRO A 12 -22.53 -15.95 -9.09
N ASP A 13 -22.61 -17.22 -9.44
CA ASP A 13 -22.17 -18.34 -8.60
C ASP A 13 -20.77 -18.87 -8.99
N ALA A 14 -20.10 -18.25 -9.96
CA ALA A 14 -18.77 -18.67 -10.39
C ALA A 14 -17.73 -18.42 -9.29
N ILE A 15 -16.94 -19.46 -8.97
CA ILE A 15 -15.78 -19.36 -8.10
C ILE A 15 -14.52 -19.49 -8.95
N TYR A 16 -13.61 -18.52 -8.81
CA TYR A 16 -12.31 -18.55 -9.48
C TYR A 16 -11.16 -18.47 -8.48
N VAL A 17 -9.97 -18.81 -8.96
CA VAL A 17 -8.71 -18.59 -8.25
C VAL A 17 -7.90 -17.59 -9.06
N ALA A 18 -7.54 -16.48 -8.43
CA ALA A 18 -6.67 -15.45 -8.99
C ALA A 18 -5.29 -15.51 -8.33
N GLU A 19 -4.25 -15.16 -9.08
CA GLU A 19 -2.86 -15.13 -8.60
C GLU A 19 -2.33 -13.69 -8.62
N ILE A 20 -1.73 -13.24 -7.52
CA ILE A 20 -1.03 -11.95 -7.46
C ILE A 20 0.44 -12.18 -7.82
N LEU A 21 0.84 -11.63 -8.98
CA LEU A 21 2.18 -11.75 -9.54
C LEU A 21 2.92 -10.42 -9.49
N ILE A 22 4.15 -10.45 -8.99
CA ILE A 22 5.05 -9.31 -8.96
C ILE A 22 5.83 -9.26 -10.26
N ARG A 23 5.78 -8.13 -10.98
CA ARG A 23 6.43 -7.96 -12.29
C ARG A 23 7.76 -7.22 -12.25
N GLU A 24 8.10 -6.63 -11.11
CA GLU A 24 9.34 -5.86 -10.92
C GLU A 24 9.95 -6.17 -9.56
N ASN A 25 11.26 -5.98 -9.42
CA ASN A 25 11.90 -6.11 -8.12
C ASN A 25 11.45 -4.98 -7.19
N LEU A 26 10.90 -5.31 -6.02
CA LEU A 26 10.32 -4.32 -5.12
C LEU A 26 10.38 -4.75 -3.65
N VAL A 27 10.12 -3.79 -2.76
CA VAL A 27 9.76 -4.06 -1.37
C VAL A 27 8.24 -4.12 -1.28
N LEU A 28 7.71 -5.26 -0.84
CA LEU A 28 6.28 -5.50 -0.70
C LEU A 28 5.70 -4.62 0.39
N CYS A 29 4.59 -3.94 0.12
CA CYS A 29 3.83 -3.22 1.13
C CYS A 29 2.36 -3.10 0.74
N GLY A 30 1.46 -3.34 1.70
CA GLY A 30 0.02 -3.24 1.55
C GLY A 30 -0.67 -4.58 1.32
N LEU A 31 -0.04 -5.71 1.66
CA LEU A 31 -0.62 -7.03 1.43
C LEU A 31 -1.94 -7.23 2.20
N ASP A 32 -1.99 -6.82 3.48
CA ASP A 32 -3.21 -6.93 4.28
C ASP A 32 -4.30 -5.96 3.82
N ILE A 33 -3.91 -4.79 3.30
CA ILE A 33 -4.86 -3.83 2.74
C ILE A 33 -5.47 -4.40 1.46
N LEU A 34 -4.67 -5.04 0.61
CA LEU A 34 -5.16 -5.77 -0.55
C LEU A 34 -6.15 -6.87 -0.15
N LYS A 35 -5.81 -7.71 0.85
CA LYS A 35 -6.72 -8.75 1.35
C LYS A 35 -8.04 -8.16 1.85
N SER A 36 -7.98 -7.02 2.56
CA SER A 36 -9.18 -6.36 3.08
C SER A 36 -10.17 -5.91 2.00
N VAL A 37 -9.68 -5.56 0.80
CA VAL A 37 -10.56 -5.22 -0.34
C VAL A 37 -11.40 -6.43 -0.73
N PHE A 38 -10.77 -7.59 -0.90
CA PHE A 38 -11.49 -8.81 -1.29
C PHE A 38 -12.38 -9.33 -0.17
N SER A 39 -11.94 -9.33 1.09
CA SER A 39 -12.79 -9.70 2.23
C SER A 39 -14.00 -8.79 2.41
N LYS A 40 -13.94 -7.55 1.91
CA LYS A 40 -15.08 -6.63 1.93
C LYS A 40 -16.09 -6.93 0.83
N LEU A 41 -15.63 -7.42 -0.32
CA LEU A 41 -16.48 -7.74 -1.47
C LEU A 41 -17.06 -9.15 -1.39
N ASP A 42 -16.31 -10.09 -0.83
CA ASP A 42 -16.69 -11.49 -0.63
C ASP A 42 -16.25 -11.95 0.77
N PRO A 43 -17.18 -12.09 1.74
CA PRO A 43 -16.88 -12.59 3.08
C PRO A 43 -16.32 -14.02 3.11
N ASP A 44 -16.57 -14.82 2.07
CA ASP A 44 -16.15 -16.23 1.98
C ASP A 44 -14.81 -16.39 1.22
N VAL A 45 -14.11 -15.29 0.93
CA VAL A 45 -12.79 -15.32 0.28
C VAL A 45 -11.79 -16.16 1.06
N ILE A 46 -11.01 -16.96 0.32
CA ILE A 46 -9.92 -17.77 0.86
C ILE A 46 -8.61 -17.30 0.26
N PHE A 47 -7.64 -17.01 1.13
CA PHE A 47 -6.28 -16.69 0.76
C PHE A 47 -5.37 -17.90 0.97
N SER A 48 -4.51 -18.21 0.00
CA SER A 48 -3.53 -19.29 0.08
C SER A 48 -2.18 -18.88 -0.51
N ASN A 49 -1.12 -19.64 -0.22
CA ASN A 49 0.25 -19.32 -0.65
C ASN A 49 0.76 -17.95 -0.16
N ASP A 50 0.29 -17.55 1.03
CA ASP A 50 0.60 -16.31 1.72
C ASP A 50 1.92 -16.43 2.52
N CYS A 51 3.04 -16.43 1.81
CA CYS A 51 4.37 -16.67 2.40
C CYS A 51 5.19 -15.40 2.61
N PHE A 52 4.64 -14.22 2.31
CA PHE A 52 5.36 -12.95 2.31
C PHE A 52 4.73 -11.95 3.29
N SER A 53 5.55 -11.07 3.83
CA SER A 53 5.17 -10.01 4.74
C SER A 53 5.50 -8.63 4.18
N ASP A 54 4.76 -7.62 4.62
CA ASP A 54 5.08 -6.23 4.29
C ASP A 54 6.48 -5.85 4.81
N GLY A 55 7.33 -5.34 3.91
CA GLY A 55 8.75 -5.07 4.15
C GLY A 55 9.69 -6.07 3.46
N ASP A 56 9.18 -7.21 2.99
CA ASP A 56 9.99 -8.20 2.27
C ASP A 56 10.43 -7.67 0.91
N TYR A 57 11.66 -8.01 0.52
CA TYR A 57 12.16 -7.77 -0.83
C TYR A 57 11.78 -8.92 -1.76
N ILE A 58 11.00 -8.61 -2.79
CA ILE A 58 10.44 -9.58 -3.74
C ILE A 58 11.07 -9.37 -5.11
N LYS A 59 11.46 -10.47 -5.77
CA LYS A 59 11.97 -10.46 -7.14
C LYS A 59 10.82 -10.45 -8.15
N SER A 60 11.07 -9.88 -9.32
CA SER A 60 10.19 -10.00 -10.48
C SER A 60 9.87 -11.47 -10.80
N ASN A 61 8.68 -11.70 -11.35
CA ASN A 61 8.08 -13.00 -11.66
C ASN A 61 7.84 -13.91 -10.43
N THR A 62 7.63 -13.31 -9.26
CA THR A 62 7.26 -14.04 -8.04
C THR A 62 5.75 -13.97 -7.82
N LYS A 63 5.14 -15.13 -7.59
CA LYS A 63 3.76 -15.23 -7.10
C LYS A 63 3.74 -15.03 -5.59
N ILE A 64 2.91 -14.10 -5.11
CA ILE A 64 2.90 -13.72 -3.69
C ILE A 64 1.61 -14.10 -2.95
N LEU A 65 0.52 -14.38 -3.66
CA LEU A 65 -0.77 -14.69 -3.06
C LEU A 65 -1.69 -15.36 -4.07
N ASP A 66 -2.43 -16.38 -3.65
CA ASP A 66 -3.58 -16.92 -4.36
C ASP A 66 -4.87 -16.51 -3.64
N ILE A 67 -5.87 -16.09 -4.41
CA ILE A 67 -7.15 -15.59 -3.92
C ILE A 67 -8.28 -16.41 -4.56
N LYS A 68 -9.00 -17.19 -3.76
CA LYS A 68 -10.17 -17.94 -4.18
C LYS A 68 -11.43 -17.24 -3.68
N ALA A 69 -12.29 -16.78 -4.58
CA ALA A 69 -13.51 -16.04 -4.25
C ALA A 69 -14.52 -16.09 -5.40
N ASN A 70 -15.69 -15.48 -5.16
CA ASN A 70 -16.66 -15.16 -6.18
C ASN A 70 -16.02 -14.39 -7.35
N GLY A 71 -16.31 -14.84 -8.58
CA GLY A 71 -15.71 -14.26 -9.79
C GLY A 71 -16.05 -12.79 -10.00
N VAL A 72 -17.25 -12.35 -9.61
CA VAL A 72 -17.63 -10.94 -9.67
C VAL A 72 -16.81 -10.13 -8.67
N ALA A 73 -16.67 -10.62 -7.44
CA ALA A 73 -15.89 -9.95 -6.39
C ALA A 73 -14.39 -9.84 -6.77
N LEU A 74 -13.81 -10.88 -7.38
CA LEU A 74 -12.43 -10.86 -7.84
C LEU A 74 -12.20 -9.77 -8.89
N LEU A 75 -13.04 -9.69 -9.91
CA LEU A 75 -12.87 -8.72 -11.00
C LEU A 75 -13.22 -7.28 -10.57
N GLU A 76 -14.27 -7.09 -9.78
CA GLU A 76 -14.64 -5.76 -9.25
C GLU A 76 -13.55 -5.20 -8.31
N GLY A 77 -12.93 -6.06 -7.49
CA GLY A 77 -11.92 -5.67 -6.52
C GLY A 77 -10.51 -5.48 -7.10
N GLU A 78 -10.20 -6.15 -8.21
CA GLU A 78 -8.84 -6.27 -8.77
C GLU A 78 -8.14 -4.91 -8.88
N ARG A 79 -8.77 -3.95 -9.58
CA ARG A 79 -8.10 -2.68 -9.90
C ARG A 79 -7.82 -1.85 -8.66
N VAL A 80 -8.74 -1.83 -7.70
CA VAL A 80 -8.59 -1.09 -6.45
C VAL A 80 -7.49 -1.71 -5.60
N ALA A 81 -7.53 -3.03 -5.43
CA ALA A 81 -6.52 -3.80 -4.71
C ALA A 81 -5.11 -3.59 -5.27
N LEU A 82 -4.94 -3.72 -6.59
CA LEU A 82 -3.65 -3.55 -7.27
C LEU A 82 -3.15 -2.11 -7.19
N ASN A 83 -4.02 -1.11 -7.38
CA ASN A 83 -3.62 0.30 -7.28
C ASN A 83 -3.04 0.63 -5.89
N ILE A 84 -3.65 0.11 -4.83
CA ILE A 84 -3.17 0.31 -3.47
C ILE A 84 -1.82 -0.40 -3.26
N LEU A 85 -1.75 -1.70 -3.59
CA LEU A 85 -0.52 -2.48 -3.41
C LEU A 85 0.65 -1.86 -4.19
N GLN A 86 0.43 -1.47 -5.45
CA GLN A 86 1.45 -0.83 -6.29
C GLN A 86 1.91 0.51 -5.71
N ARG A 87 0.97 1.36 -5.26
CA ARG A 87 1.30 2.65 -4.66
C ARG A 87 2.18 2.49 -3.42
N LEU A 88 1.79 1.59 -2.52
CA LEU A 88 2.48 1.38 -1.25
C LEU A 88 3.82 0.68 -1.44
N SER A 89 3.86 -0.37 -2.24
CA SER A 89 5.11 -1.05 -2.60
C SER A 89 6.09 -0.10 -3.31
N GLY A 90 5.60 0.81 -4.16
CA GLY A 90 6.44 1.84 -4.79
C GLY A 90 7.09 2.78 -3.78
N ILE A 91 6.33 3.25 -2.77
CA ILE A 91 6.86 4.10 -1.69
C ILE A 91 7.87 3.33 -0.84
N ALA A 92 7.55 2.10 -0.44
CA ALA A 92 8.45 1.27 0.37
C ALA A 92 9.76 0.96 -0.37
N THR A 93 9.66 0.62 -1.65
CA THR A 93 10.82 0.35 -2.53
C THR A 93 11.71 1.56 -2.64
N LEU A 94 11.14 2.73 -2.94
CA LEU A 94 11.92 3.96 -3.05
C LEU A 94 12.58 4.31 -1.70
N THR A 95 11.83 4.21 -0.60
CA THR A 95 12.34 4.46 0.74
C THR A 95 13.54 3.56 1.06
N LYS A 96 13.46 2.27 0.75
CA LYS A 96 14.56 1.31 0.95
C LYS A 96 15.83 1.71 0.18
N GLN A 97 15.68 2.26 -1.01
CA GLN A 97 16.83 2.75 -1.79
C GLN A 97 17.50 3.97 -1.13
N TYR A 98 16.72 4.89 -0.55
CA TYR A 98 17.26 6.06 0.15
C TYR A 98 17.88 5.67 1.49
N THR A 99 17.22 4.83 2.29
CA THR A 99 17.75 4.39 3.60
C THR A 99 19.07 3.65 3.45
N LYS A 100 19.19 2.78 2.43
CA LYS A 100 20.46 2.10 2.13
C LYS A 100 21.59 3.06 1.76
N ARG A 101 21.29 4.16 1.06
CA ARG A 101 22.31 5.15 0.65
C ARG A 101 22.68 6.12 1.79
N ALA A 102 21.78 6.32 2.75
CA ALA A 102 21.95 7.28 3.82
C ALA A 102 22.59 6.67 5.08
N ASP A 103 22.66 5.34 5.20
CA ASP A 103 23.20 4.64 6.38
C ASP A 103 24.53 5.24 6.88
N PRO A 104 24.67 5.56 8.18
CA PRO A 104 23.74 5.31 9.30
C PRO A 104 22.68 6.41 9.56
N ILE A 105 22.51 7.37 8.65
CA ILE A 105 21.56 8.48 8.78
C ILE A 105 20.13 7.99 8.50
N GLN A 106 19.19 8.43 9.36
CA GLN A 106 17.78 8.08 9.22
C GLN A 106 17.06 8.95 8.17
N ILE A 107 16.26 8.29 7.33
CA ILE A 107 15.36 8.95 6.38
C ILE A 107 14.01 9.20 7.05
N LEU A 108 13.53 10.45 7.01
CA LEU A 108 12.23 10.86 7.52
C LEU A 108 11.27 11.24 6.39
N ASP A 109 10.00 10.90 6.58
CA ASP A 109 8.92 11.38 5.71
C ASP A 109 8.48 12.82 6.03
N THR A 110 7.40 13.26 5.36
CA THR A 110 6.81 14.58 5.63
C THR A 110 5.28 14.53 5.61
N ARG A 111 4.64 15.71 5.69
CA ARG A 111 3.20 15.89 5.48
C ARG A 111 2.81 16.14 4.02
N LYS A 112 3.77 16.11 3.08
CA LYS A 112 3.54 16.22 1.63
C LYS A 112 3.08 14.86 1.09
N THR A 113 1.90 14.45 1.54
CA THR A 113 1.28 13.16 1.24
C THR A 113 0.07 13.35 0.34
N THR A 114 -0.34 12.30 -0.35
CA THR A 114 -1.60 12.31 -1.11
C THR A 114 -2.77 12.54 -0.14
N PRO A 115 -3.71 13.47 -0.44
CA PRO A 115 -4.88 13.70 0.40
C PRO A 115 -5.66 12.40 0.66
N GLY A 116 -6.05 12.15 1.91
CA GLY A 116 -6.77 10.94 2.32
C GLY A 116 -5.91 9.68 2.53
N LEU A 117 -4.65 9.65 2.05
CA LEU A 117 -3.81 8.45 2.08
C LEU A 117 -2.62 8.53 3.05
N ARG A 118 -2.53 9.58 3.86
CA ARG A 118 -1.34 9.83 4.71
C ARG A 118 -0.94 8.64 5.58
N SER A 119 -1.89 7.99 6.25
CA SER A 119 -1.60 6.83 7.12
C SER A 119 -0.97 5.70 6.33
N PHE A 120 -1.52 5.38 5.16
CA PHE A 120 -1.02 4.35 4.26
C PHE A 120 0.38 4.67 3.73
N GLU A 121 0.61 5.90 3.29
CA GLU A 121 1.91 6.32 2.74
C GLU A 121 3.01 6.32 3.81
N LYS A 122 2.69 6.77 5.04
CA LYS A 122 3.63 6.73 6.18
C LYS A 122 3.91 5.30 6.63
N TYR A 123 2.91 4.42 6.58
CA TYR A 123 3.12 2.98 6.80
C TYR A 123 4.11 2.41 5.77
N ALA A 124 3.93 2.71 4.48
CA ALA A 124 4.87 2.27 3.44
C ALA A 124 6.30 2.80 3.61
N VAL A 125 6.48 4.03 4.09
CA VAL A 125 7.81 4.55 4.48
C VAL A 125 8.43 3.67 5.57
N SER A 126 7.64 3.28 6.57
CA SER A 126 8.10 2.43 7.66
C SER A 126 8.50 1.03 7.16
N CYS A 127 7.71 0.42 6.28
CA CYS A 127 8.06 -0.86 5.62
C CYS A 127 9.35 -0.76 4.80
N GLY A 128 9.62 0.38 4.16
CA GLY A 128 10.88 0.65 3.45
C GLY A 128 12.09 0.92 4.37
N GLY A 129 11.91 0.90 5.69
CA GLY A 129 12.96 1.19 6.68
C GLY A 129 13.15 2.68 7.00
N GLY A 130 12.29 3.56 6.51
CA GLY A 130 12.25 4.96 6.91
C GLY A 130 11.60 5.15 8.28
N LYS A 131 11.62 6.37 8.80
CA LYS A 131 10.98 6.75 10.05
C LYS A 131 9.94 7.84 9.81
N ASN A 132 8.85 7.79 10.57
CA ASN A 132 7.78 8.76 10.45
C ASN A 132 8.14 10.04 11.21
N HIS A 133 8.12 11.18 10.54
CA HIS A 133 8.00 12.47 11.20
C HIS A 133 6.56 12.67 11.72
N ARG A 134 6.26 13.83 12.30
CA ARG A 134 4.90 14.19 12.77
C ARG A 134 3.80 13.91 11.73
N PHE A 135 2.67 13.36 12.17
CA PHE A 135 1.54 13.01 11.31
C PHE A 135 0.72 14.25 10.90
N GLY A 136 0.46 15.13 11.85
CA GLY A 136 -0.32 16.34 11.68
C GLY A 136 0.36 17.57 12.29
N LEU A 137 -0.41 18.66 12.40
CA LEU A 137 0.03 19.85 13.14
C LEU A 137 -0.13 19.66 14.66
N TYR A 138 -0.90 18.66 15.08
CA TYR A 138 -1.22 18.35 16.47
C TYR A 138 -0.16 17.49 17.18
N ASP A 139 0.69 16.77 16.45
CA ASP A 139 1.61 15.79 17.05
C ASP A 139 2.98 16.37 17.47
N ALA A 140 3.36 17.52 16.94
CA ALA A 140 4.63 18.17 17.29
C ALA A 140 4.65 19.64 16.87
N VAL A 141 5.23 20.48 17.72
CA VAL A 141 5.55 21.88 17.40
C VAL A 141 6.70 21.89 16.41
N LEU A 142 6.53 22.59 15.30
CA LEU A 142 7.60 22.82 14.32
C LEU A 142 7.53 24.28 13.89
N ILE A 143 8.40 25.09 14.49
CA ILE A 143 8.61 26.48 14.11
C ILE A 143 9.22 26.50 12.71
N LYS A 144 8.78 27.45 11.90
CA LYS A 144 9.18 27.65 10.50
C LYS A 144 9.32 29.14 10.29
N ASP A 145 9.89 29.54 9.17
CA ASP A 145 10.12 30.93 8.80
C ASP A 145 8.86 31.80 8.94
N ASN A 146 7.69 31.27 8.56
CA ASN A 146 6.42 31.98 8.72
C ASN A 146 6.08 32.28 10.18
N HIS A 147 6.39 31.35 11.09
CA HIS A 147 6.16 31.53 12.52
C HIS A 147 7.15 32.54 13.10
N ILE A 148 8.43 32.45 12.72
CA ILE A 148 9.51 33.37 13.17
C ILE A 148 9.22 34.80 12.73
N LYS A 149 8.81 34.97 11.47
CA LYS A 149 8.44 36.29 10.92
C LYS A 149 7.23 36.88 11.65
N ALA A 150 6.29 36.04 12.06
CA ALA A 150 5.12 36.47 12.82
C ALA A 150 5.44 36.80 14.30
N SER A 151 6.39 36.08 14.91
CA SER A 151 6.82 36.32 16.30
C SER A 151 7.85 37.43 16.47
N GLY A 152 8.45 37.91 15.37
CA GLY A 152 9.46 38.98 15.39
C GLY A 152 10.87 38.51 15.74
N GLY A 153 11.13 37.20 15.69
CA GLY A 153 12.43 36.61 16.05
C GLY A 153 12.30 35.15 16.50
N ILE A 154 13.45 34.49 16.69
CA ILE A 154 13.56 33.18 17.35
C ILE A 154 13.66 33.40 18.85
#